data_AF-A0A353QZY8-F1
#
_entry.id   AF-A0A353QZY8-F1
#
_cell.length_a   1.000
_cell.length_b   1.000
_cell.length_c   1.000
_cell.angle_alpha   90.00
_cell.angle_beta   90.00
_cell.angle_gamma   90.00
#
_symmetry.space_group_name_H-M   'P 1'
#
loop_
_entity.id
_entity.type
_entity.pdbx_description
1 polymer ?
#
loop_
_entity_poly.entity_id
_entity_poly.type
_entity_poly.pdbx_seq_one_letter_code
_entity_poly.pdbx_strand_id
1 'polypeptide(L)'
;MSAADAEQRHQDRMARKKAVVDAGIARADRDQGLLLVLTVGTALVLSWAPDRSVEELSARWAPPPSEFVRIGGMRVHLRDEGPRKGTTPIVLLHG
;
A
#
# COMPACT_ATOMS: atom_id res chain seq x y z
N MET A 1 41.48 -13.52 20.93
CA MET A 1 41.06 -12.66 19.81
C MET A 1 40.90 -11.25 20.35
N SER A 2 41.64 -10.30 19.82
CA SER A 2 41.65 -8.92 20.30
C SER A 2 40.46 -8.12 19.73
N ALA A 3 40.09 -7.03 20.40
CA ALA A 3 39.10 -6.07 19.89
C ALA A 3 39.54 -5.46 18.54
N ALA A 4 40.85 -5.25 18.36
CA ALA A 4 41.41 -4.77 17.09
C ALA A 4 41.22 -5.78 15.95
N ASP A 5 41.33 -7.08 16.23
CA ASP A 5 41.08 -8.12 15.21
C ASP A 5 39.60 -8.14 14.78
N ALA A 6 38.68 -7.83 15.70
CA ALA A 6 37.25 -7.76 15.42
C ALA A 6 36.90 -6.54 14.55
N GLU A 7 37.49 -5.39 14.85
CA GLU A 7 37.34 -4.16 14.07
C GLU A 7 37.92 -4.32 12.66
N GLN A 8 39.12 -4.89 12.53
CA GLN A 8 39.74 -5.14 11.23
C GLN A 8 38.86 -6.06 10.35
N ARG A 9 38.35 -7.17 10.91
CA ARG A 9 37.44 -8.06 10.18
C ARG A 9 36.14 -7.36 9.78
N HIS A 10 35.66 -6.42 10.60
CA HIS A 10 34.49 -5.62 10.27
C HIS A 10 34.77 -4.69 9.08
N GLN A 11 35.88 -3.96 9.13
CA GLN A 11 36.30 -3.06 8.05
C GLN A 11 36.52 -3.80 6.74
N ASP A 12 37.23 -4.93 6.77
CA ASP A 12 37.45 -5.76 5.57
C ASP A 12 36.13 -6.27 4.99
N ARG A 13 35.16 -6.64 5.85
CA ARG A 13 33.82 -7.04 5.41
C ARG A 13 33.07 -5.88 4.76
N MET A 14 33.14 -4.68 5.34
CA MET A 14 32.47 -3.50 4.80
C MET A 14 33.10 -3.05 3.48
N ALA A 15 34.43 -3.08 3.37
CA ALA A 15 35.17 -2.79 2.15
C ALA A 15 34.79 -3.74 1.02
N ARG A 16 34.70 -5.05 1.30
CA ARG A 16 34.23 -6.06 0.32
C ARG A 16 32.80 -5.77 -0.14
N LYS A 17 31.88 -5.46 0.78
CA LYS A 17 30.49 -5.11 0.42
C LYS A 17 30.43 -3.87 -0.47
N LYS A 18 31.19 -2.83 -0.13
CA LYS A 18 31.25 -1.59 -0.91
C LYS A 18 31.78 -1.85 -2.32
N ALA A 19 32.88 -2.60 -2.45
CA ALA A 19 33.47 -2.92 -3.75
C ALA A 19 32.51 -3.68 -4.69
N VAL A 20 31.70 -4.60 -4.14
CA VAL A 20 30.66 -5.30 -4.90
C VAL A 20 29.59 -4.34 -5.42
N VAL A 21 29.13 -3.40 -4.57
CA VAL A 21 28.13 -2.40 -4.95
C VAL A 21 28.68 -1.44 -6.01
N ASP A 22 29.89 -0.92 -5.81
CA ASP A 22 30.53 0.01 -6.76
C ASP A 22 30.73 -0.65 -8.13
N ALA A 23 31.13 -1.91 -8.17
CA ALA A 23 31.27 -2.67 -9.42
C ALA A 23 29.92 -2.87 -10.13
N GLY A 24 28.82 -2.99 -9.36
CA GLY A 24 27.46 -3.03 -9.92
C GLY A 24 27.06 -1.69 -10.54
N ILE A 25 27.33 -0.57 -9.84
CA ILE A 25 27.05 0.78 -10.34
C ILE A 25 27.87 1.07 -11.59
N ALA A 26 29.14 0.71 -11.62
CA ALA A 26 30.03 0.94 -12.76
C ALA A 26 29.59 0.18 -14.04
N ARG A 27 28.84 -0.92 -13.90
CA ARG A 27 28.26 -1.67 -15.01
C ARG A 27 26.92 -1.10 -15.48
N ALA A 28 26.27 -0.26 -14.67
CA ALA A 28 25.00 0.34 -15.02
C ALA A 28 25.21 1.44 -16.07
N ASP A 29 24.68 1.25 -17.27
CA ASP A 29 24.77 2.23 -18.35
C ASP A 29 23.53 3.15 -18.43
N ARG A 30 23.60 4.15 -19.30
CA ARG A 30 22.52 5.13 -19.52
C ARG A 30 21.23 4.47 -20.02
N ASP A 31 21.34 3.40 -20.80
CA ASP A 31 20.20 2.73 -21.42
C ASP A 31 19.45 1.88 -20.39
N GLN A 32 20.16 1.18 -19.51
CA GLN A 32 19.60 0.48 -18.35
C GLN A 32 18.92 1.46 -17.39
N GLY A 33 19.54 2.61 -17.14
CA GLY A 33 18.93 3.68 -16.34
C GLY A 33 17.66 4.23 -16.98
N LEU A 34 17.68 4.50 -18.29
CA LEU A 34 16.51 4.96 -19.03
C LEU A 34 15.39 3.91 -19.02
N LEU A 35 15.71 2.64 -19.25
CA LEU A 35 14.75 1.54 -19.19
C LEU A 35 14.08 1.47 -17.82
N LEU A 36 14.86 1.55 -16.73
CA LEU A 36 14.33 1.56 -15.37
C LEU A 36 13.34 2.71 -15.15
N VAL A 37 13.72 3.93 -15.53
CA VAL A 37 12.85 5.11 -15.38
C VAL A 37 11.57 4.96 -16.19
N LEU A 38 11.65 4.50 -17.44
CA LEU A 38 10.49 4.29 -18.29
C LEU A 38 9.57 3.20 -17.73
N THR A 39 10.12 2.08 -17.27
CA THR A 39 9.32 0.99 -16.70
C THR A 39 8.64 1.42 -15.40
N VAL A 40 9.38 2.02 -14.46
CA VAL A 40 8.81 2.47 -13.17
C VAL A 40 7.81 3.60 -13.40
N GLY A 41 8.14 4.59 -14.23
CA GLY A 41 7.23 5.69 -14.57
C GLY A 41 5.94 5.20 -15.21
N THR A 42 6.04 4.25 -16.15
CA THR A 42 4.86 3.63 -16.78
C THR A 42 4.03 2.88 -15.75
N ALA A 43 4.64 2.08 -14.88
CA ALA A 43 3.94 1.35 -13.84
C ALA A 43 3.19 2.29 -12.88
N LEU A 44 3.83 3.40 -12.49
CA LEU A 44 3.20 4.44 -11.66
C LEU A 44 1.99 5.06 -12.37
N VAL A 45 2.13 5.45 -13.64
CA VAL A 45 1.02 6.05 -14.42
C VAL A 45 -0.14 5.07 -14.57
N LEU A 46 0.14 3.80 -14.89
CA LEU A 46 -0.90 2.78 -15.08
C LEU A 46 -1.58 2.36 -13.77
N SER A 47 -0.89 2.49 -12.64
CA SER A 47 -1.40 2.11 -11.32
C SER A 47 -2.00 3.28 -10.55
N TRP A 48 -1.81 4.51 -11.03
CA TRP A 48 -2.34 5.69 -10.37
C TRP A 48 -3.85 5.73 -10.51
N ALA A 49 -4.53 5.80 -9.36
CA ALA A 49 -5.97 6.01 -9.28
C ALA A 49 -6.22 7.21 -8.37
N PRO A 50 -7.00 8.22 -8.81
CA PRO A 50 -7.34 9.35 -7.96
C PRO A 50 -8.28 8.91 -6.83
N ASP A 51 -8.15 9.57 -5.68
CA ASP A 51 -9.08 9.42 -4.57
C ASP A 51 -10.50 9.82 -5.01
N ARG A 52 -11.48 9.04 -4.58
CA ARG A 52 -12.90 9.29 -4.86
C ARG A 52 -13.65 9.49 -3.56
N SER A 53 -14.55 10.46 -3.57
CA SER A 53 -15.40 10.72 -2.41
C SER A 53 -16.36 9.56 -2.14
N VAL A 54 -16.76 9.40 -0.87
CA VAL A 54 -17.80 8.43 -0.50
C VAL A 54 -19.10 8.74 -1.24
N GLU A 55 -19.41 10.02 -1.43
CA GLU A 55 -20.59 10.48 -2.16
C GLU A 55 -20.59 9.98 -3.62
N GLU A 56 -19.47 10.11 -4.34
CA GLU A 56 -19.35 9.61 -5.72
C GLU A 56 -19.51 8.09 -5.78
N LEU A 57 -18.84 7.38 -4.86
CA LEU A 57 -18.87 5.91 -4.83
C LEU A 57 -20.21 5.34 -4.39
N SER A 58 -20.95 6.06 -3.55
CA SER A 58 -22.22 5.60 -2.98
C SER A 58 -23.27 5.28 -4.04
N ALA A 59 -23.29 6.03 -5.15
CA ALA A 59 -24.22 5.79 -6.26
C ALA A 59 -24.07 4.39 -6.87
N ARG A 60 -22.83 3.86 -6.92
CA ARG A 60 -22.56 2.53 -7.47
C ARG A 60 -22.60 1.44 -6.40
N TRP A 61 -22.07 1.72 -5.22
CA TRP A 61 -21.77 0.70 -4.21
C TRP A 61 -22.75 0.65 -3.04
N ALA A 62 -23.57 1.68 -2.86
CA ALA A 62 -24.58 1.76 -1.80
C ALA A 62 -26.00 2.03 -2.36
N PRO A 63 -26.48 1.28 -3.38
CA PRO A 63 -27.89 1.36 -3.75
C PRO A 63 -28.78 0.81 -2.62
N PRO A 64 -30.11 1.08 -2.64
CA PRO A 64 -31.06 0.48 -1.71
C PRO A 64 -30.87 -1.05 -1.64
N PRO A 65 -30.94 -1.67 -0.45
CA PRO A 65 -31.42 -1.13 0.83
C PRO A 65 -30.32 -0.48 1.71
N SER A 66 -29.25 0.05 1.11
CA SER A 66 -28.23 0.82 1.84
C SER A 66 -28.75 2.19 2.29
N GLU A 67 -28.40 2.60 3.51
CA GLU A 67 -28.75 3.89 4.08
C GLU A 67 -27.56 4.55 4.80
N PHE A 68 -27.51 5.88 4.78
CA PHE A 68 -26.53 6.67 5.53
C PHE A 68 -27.23 7.49 6.60
N VAL A 69 -27.03 7.13 7.87
CA VAL A 69 -27.66 7.80 9.03
C VAL A 69 -26.65 8.63 9.82
N ARG A 70 -27.12 9.68 10.48
CA ARG A 70 -26.28 10.54 11.34
C ARG A 70 -26.37 10.06 12.79
N ILE A 71 -25.24 9.69 13.39
CA ILE A 71 -25.15 9.24 14.78
C ILE A 71 -23.93 9.91 15.42
N GLY A 72 -24.12 10.67 16.50
CA GLY A 72 -23.01 11.28 17.25
C GLY A 72 -22.08 12.16 16.40
N GLY A 73 -22.60 12.84 15.38
CA GLY A 73 -21.82 13.67 14.44
C GLY A 73 -21.19 12.90 13.27
N MET A 74 -21.18 11.56 13.29
CA MET A 74 -20.68 10.71 12.21
C MET A 74 -21.77 10.37 11.21
N ARG A 75 -21.39 10.10 9.96
CA ARG A 75 -22.28 9.55 8.92
C ARG A 75 -21.99 8.05 8.81
N VAL A 76 -22.92 7.23 9.27
CA VAL A 76 -22.78 5.77 9.35
C VAL A 76 -23.54 5.13 8.21
N HIS A 77 -22.87 4.28 7.44
CA HIS A 77 -23.51 3.42 6.43
C HIS A 77 -24.07 2.18 7.13
N LEU A 78 -25.33 1.84 6.85
CA LEU A 78 -25.93 0.57 7.24
C LEU A 78 -26.68 -0.02 6.05
N ARG A 79 -26.89 -1.33 6.10
CA ARG A 79 -27.69 -2.06 5.12
C ARG A 79 -28.57 -3.04 5.86
N ASP A 80 -29.87 -2.76 5.87
CA ASP A 80 -30.85 -3.56 6.58
C ASP A 80 -31.42 -4.65 5.65
N GLU A 81 -31.00 -5.88 5.91
CA GLU A 81 -31.44 -7.07 5.19
C GLU A 81 -31.98 -8.13 6.14
N GLY A 82 -32.93 -8.92 5.63
CA GLY A 82 -33.51 -10.05 6.34
C GLY A 82 -35.03 -9.94 6.55
N PRO A 83 -35.62 -10.90 7.28
CA PRO A 83 -37.07 -10.94 7.49
C PRO A 83 -37.55 -9.75 8.33
N ARG A 84 -38.44 -8.93 7.76
CA ARG A 84 -39.05 -7.77 8.45
C ARG A 84 -39.80 -8.12 9.74
N LYS A 85 -40.22 -9.38 9.89
CA LYS A 85 -40.91 -9.91 11.08
C LYS A 85 -40.06 -10.91 11.87
N GLY A 86 -38.75 -10.98 11.60
CA GLY A 86 -37.83 -11.80 12.37
C GLY A 86 -37.73 -11.28 13.80
N THR A 87 -37.61 -12.19 14.76
CA THR A 87 -37.57 -11.84 16.20
C THR A 87 -36.14 -11.68 16.74
N THR A 88 -35.13 -12.03 15.95
CA THR A 88 -33.72 -12.03 16.39
C THR A 88 -32.90 -11.17 15.44
N PRO A 89 -32.51 -9.94 15.81
CA PRO A 89 -31.64 -9.10 15.00
C PRO A 89 -30.19 -9.62 15.05
N ILE A 90 -29.48 -9.50 13.93
CA ILE A 90 -28.04 -9.78 13.82
C ILE A 90 -27.35 -8.52 13.29
N VAL A 91 -26.26 -8.12 13.94
CA VAL A 91 -25.44 -6.99 13.50
C VAL A 91 -24.11 -7.53 13.01
N LEU A 92 -23.82 -7.31 11.72
CA LEU A 92 -22.53 -7.65 11.12
C LEU A 92 -21.65 -6.40 11.12
N LEU A 93 -20.54 -6.46 11.85
CA LEU A 93 -19.54 -5.40 11.89
C LEU A 93 -18.31 -5.85 11.10
N HIS A 94 -17.93 -5.08 10.08
CA HIS A 94 -16.68 -5.26 9.35
C HIS A 94 -15.59 -4.33 9.92
N GLY A 95 -14.32 -4.62 9.63
CA GLY A 95 -13.15 -3.83 10.03
C GLY A 95 -12.19 -3.60 8.88
#